data_AF-A0AAD5NPI3-F1
#
_entry.id   AF-A0AAD5NPI3-F1
#
_cell.length_a   1.000
_cell.length_b   1.000
_cell.length_c   1.000
_cell.angle_alpha   90.00
_cell.angle_beta   90.00
_cell.angle_gamma   90.00
#
_symmetry.space_group_name_H-M   'P 1'
#
loop_
_entity.id
_entity.type
_entity.pdbx_description
1 polymer ?
#
loop_
_entity_poly.entity_id
_entity_poly.type
_entity_poly.pdbx_seq_one_letter_code
_entity_poly.pdbx_strand_id
1 'polypeptide(L)'
;MFMVDIAGEEDRHLRAAELPQFSPDICIIESTYGVQLHQPRHIREKHFTEVFHTTVSQGGRVLIPAFALGRAQELLLILDEYWSNHPELHNIPIYYASPLAKKCSSVVMASPGGLQSGLSRQLFDIWCYDKKNACVIPGYVVEGTLAKTIISEPKEVTLLNGLTAPLNMQVHYISFSAHADYAQTSTFLKEHMPPNIILVHGESHEMGRLKTKLMTELADCNTKIITPKNCQSVEMNFNSEKMAKTIGRLAEKTPEVGETDIAILVKKGFTYQIMAPDDLHIFSQLSTAYVTTLVPLDSEKHISMHWTSDPVSDMVSDSIVALVLNISREMPKVVVESEAMKSEEESGKKAEKVINALLVSLFGDVKLGENGKLVIKVDGIVAHLDKQNGDIESENQGLKERVRTAYMRIQCAVKPIPLSADK
;
A
#
# COMPACT_ATOMS: atom_id res chain seq x y z
N MET A 1 3.33 -11.22 -3.38
CA MET A 1 2.16 -10.56 -3.97
C MET A 1 1.36 -9.87 -2.88
N PHE A 2 0.97 -8.62 -3.08
CA PHE A 2 0.18 -7.83 -2.12
C PHE A 2 -1.09 -7.34 -2.82
N MET A 3 -2.24 -7.62 -2.21
CA MET A 3 -3.55 -7.55 -2.85
C MET A 3 -4.60 -7.09 -1.85
N VAL A 4 -4.94 -5.80 -1.91
CA VAL A 4 -5.93 -5.18 -1.02
C VAL A 4 -6.89 -4.36 -1.87
N ASP A 5 -8.17 -4.33 -1.48
CA ASP A 5 -9.27 -3.62 -2.15
C ASP A 5 -9.46 -4.07 -3.61
N ILE A 6 -9.63 -5.37 -3.82
CA ILE A 6 -9.67 -5.99 -5.15
C ILE A 6 -11.11 -6.15 -5.64
N ALA A 7 -11.38 -5.54 -6.79
CA ALA A 7 -12.61 -5.78 -7.54
C ALA A 7 -12.55 -7.15 -8.23
N GLY A 8 -13.29 -8.11 -7.70
CA GLY A 8 -13.40 -9.45 -8.29
C GLY A 8 -14.35 -9.54 -9.49
N GLU A 9 -15.06 -8.47 -9.84
CA GLU A 9 -15.95 -8.38 -11.01
C GLU A 9 -15.81 -7.00 -11.68
N GLU A 10 -16.07 -6.93 -12.99
CA GLU A 10 -16.09 -5.67 -13.74
C GLU A 10 -17.39 -4.90 -13.46
N ASP A 11 -17.28 -3.56 -13.42
CA ASP A 11 -18.39 -2.64 -13.24
C ASP A 11 -18.47 -1.56 -14.32
N ARG A 12 -19.51 -0.72 -14.30
CA ARG A 12 -19.71 0.29 -15.36
C ARG A 12 -18.56 1.31 -15.39
N HIS A 13 -17.82 1.46 -14.30
CA HIS A 13 -16.75 2.44 -14.11
C HIS A 13 -15.33 1.84 -14.03
N LEU A 14 -15.16 0.60 -13.56
CA LEU A 14 -13.90 -0.06 -13.24
C LEU A 14 -13.83 -1.48 -13.80
N ARG A 15 -12.61 -1.89 -14.21
CA ARG A 15 -12.31 -3.26 -14.61
C ARG A 15 -12.08 -4.17 -13.40
N ALA A 16 -12.31 -5.47 -13.60
CA ALA A 16 -11.88 -6.49 -12.65
C ALA A 16 -10.35 -6.51 -12.52
N ALA A 17 -9.86 -7.01 -11.39
CA ALA A 17 -8.43 -7.15 -11.17
C ALA A 17 -7.80 -8.17 -12.12
N GLU A 18 -6.62 -7.82 -12.66
CA GLU A 18 -5.83 -8.71 -13.50
C GLU A 18 -5.16 -9.78 -12.63
N LEU A 19 -5.35 -11.05 -13.03
CA LEU A 19 -4.71 -12.17 -12.38
C LEU A 19 -3.27 -12.32 -12.87
N PRO A 20 -2.31 -12.52 -11.96
CA PRO A 20 -0.92 -12.74 -12.33
C PRO A 20 -0.77 -14.09 -13.03
N GLN A 21 0.13 -14.18 -14.02
CA GLN A 21 0.42 -15.47 -14.68
C GLN A 21 1.45 -16.33 -13.92
N PHE A 22 1.75 -15.98 -12.67
CA PHE A 22 2.75 -16.67 -11.83
C PHE A 22 2.16 -16.99 -10.47
N SER A 23 2.58 -18.12 -9.89
CA SER A 23 2.27 -18.47 -8.51
C SER A 23 3.24 -17.73 -7.55
N PRO A 24 2.74 -16.88 -6.64
CA PRO A 24 3.60 -16.16 -5.71
C PRO A 24 3.97 -17.01 -4.49
N ASP A 25 5.23 -16.93 -4.04
CA ASP A 25 5.67 -17.60 -2.79
C ASP A 25 4.96 -17.09 -1.52
N ILE A 26 4.57 -15.80 -1.55
CA ILE A 26 3.80 -15.14 -0.50
C ILE A 26 2.64 -14.38 -1.14
N CYS A 27 1.43 -14.64 -0.69
CA CYS A 27 0.23 -13.89 -1.05
C CYS A 27 -0.32 -13.17 0.19
N ILE A 28 -0.23 -11.84 0.20
CA ILE A 28 -0.88 -10.99 1.21
C ILE A 28 -2.18 -10.50 0.58
N ILE A 29 -3.32 -10.91 1.13
CA ILE A 29 -4.64 -10.69 0.53
C ILE A 29 -5.63 -10.12 1.54
N GLU A 30 -6.54 -9.25 1.08
CA GLU A 30 -7.62 -8.72 1.90
C GLU A 30 -8.59 -9.80 2.40
N SER A 31 -9.36 -9.45 3.43
CA SER A 31 -10.35 -10.34 4.06
C SER A 31 -11.61 -9.58 4.46
N THR A 32 -11.91 -8.47 3.77
CA THR A 32 -12.99 -7.53 4.11
C THR A 32 -14.36 -8.21 4.19
N TYR A 33 -14.69 -9.10 3.26
CA TYR A 33 -15.95 -9.85 3.25
C TYR A 33 -15.86 -11.22 3.92
N GLY A 34 -14.68 -11.64 4.37
CA GLY A 34 -14.49 -12.92 5.04
C GLY A 34 -15.12 -14.09 4.29
N VAL A 35 -16.15 -14.71 4.88
CA VAL A 35 -16.87 -15.87 4.32
C VAL A 35 -18.18 -15.49 3.61
N GLN A 36 -18.47 -14.20 3.45
CA GLN A 36 -19.68 -13.71 2.81
C GLN A 36 -19.63 -13.93 1.30
N LEU A 37 -20.80 -14.18 0.72
CA LEU A 37 -21.00 -14.33 -0.72
C LEU A 37 -21.86 -13.17 -1.21
N HIS A 38 -21.43 -12.53 -2.29
CA HIS A 38 -22.25 -11.52 -2.93
C HIS A 38 -23.35 -12.21 -3.76
N GLN A 39 -24.54 -11.61 -3.73
CA GLN A 39 -25.56 -11.96 -4.70
C GLN A 39 -25.09 -11.57 -6.11
N PRO A 40 -25.52 -12.31 -7.15
CA PRO A 40 -25.28 -11.91 -8.53
C PRO A 40 -25.65 -10.45 -8.76
N ARG A 41 -24.77 -9.73 -9.46
CA ARG A 41 -24.88 -8.29 -9.66
C ARG A 41 -26.25 -7.83 -10.19
N HIS A 42 -26.79 -8.53 -11.19
CA HIS A 42 -28.11 -8.20 -11.76
C HIS A 42 -29.24 -8.26 -10.73
N ILE A 43 -29.15 -9.17 -9.74
CA ILE A 43 -30.12 -9.26 -8.65
C ILE A 43 -29.97 -8.06 -7.70
N ARG A 44 -28.73 -7.68 -7.36
CA ARG A 44 -28.44 -6.51 -6.52
C ARG A 44 -28.91 -5.21 -7.17
N GLU A 45 -28.62 -5.01 -8.46
CA GLU A 45 -29.07 -3.83 -9.21
C GLU A 45 -30.59 -3.76 -9.32
N LYS A 46 -31.25 -4.89 -9.58
CA LYS A 46 -32.71 -4.97 -9.59
C LYS A 46 -33.29 -4.63 -8.22
N HIS A 47 -32.81 -5.26 -7.15
CA HIS A 47 -33.28 -4.97 -5.80
C HIS A 47 -33.05 -3.51 -5.41
N PHE A 48 -31.88 -2.96 -5.74
CA PHE A 48 -31.57 -1.56 -5.54
C PHE A 48 -32.60 -0.67 -6.23
N THR A 49 -32.78 -0.79 -7.54
CA THR A 49 -33.74 0.03 -8.31
C THR A 49 -35.19 -0.15 -7.87
N GLU A 50 -35.60 -1.36 -7.47
CA GLU A 50 -36.94 -1.64 -6.90
C GLU A 50 -37.19 -0.89 -5.58
N VAL A 51 -36.19 -0.83 -4.69
CA VAL A 51 -36.28 -0.05 -3.45
C VAL A 51 -36.46 1.43 -3.76
N PHE A 52 -35.72 1.95 -4.74
CA PHE A 52 -35.87 3.34 -5.18
C PHE A 52 -37.28 3.61 -5.71
N HIS A 53 -37.70 2.83 -6.71
CA HIS A 53 -38.99 3.01 -7.37
C HIS A 53 -40.15 2.93 -6.37
N THR A 54 -40.15 1.92 -5.48
CA THR A 54 -41.21 1.73 -4.48
C THR A 54 -41.24 2.88 -3.48
N THR A 55 -40.08 3.32 -2.98
CA THR A 55 -39.97 4.39 -1.98
C THR A 55 -40.44 5.72 -2.53
N VAL A 56 -40.04 6.08 -3.75
CA VAL A 56 -40.43 7.37 -4.35
C VAL A 56 -41.89 7.37 -4.80
N SER A 57 -42.41 6.23 -5.26
CA SER A 57 -43.82 6.10 -5.70
C SER A 57 -44.83 6.32 -4.57
N GLN A 58 -44.48 5.96 -3.33
CA GLN A 58 -45.32 6.23 -2.14
C GLN A 58 -45.13 7.65 -1.56
N GLY A 59 -44.32 8.50 -2.22
CA GLY A 59 -43.98 9.85 -1.80
C GLY A 59 -42.92 9.90 -0.69
N GLY A 60 -42.18 8.82 -0.49
CA GLY A 60 -41.07 8.72 0.45
C GLY A 60 -39.75 9.26 -0.11
N ARG A 61 -38.73 9.29 0.76
CA ARG A 61 -37.38 9.74 0.42
C ARG A 61 -36.36 8.63 0.62
N VAL A 62 -35.41 8.53 -0.30
CA VAL A 62 -34.30 7.58 -0.21
C VAL A 62 -33.00 8.33 0.13
N LEU A 63 -32.36 7.89 1.22
CA LEU A 63 -31.03 8.33 1.61
C LEU A 63 -30.00 7.24 1.26
N ILE A 64 -28.94 7.61 0.55
CA ILE A 64 -27.76 6.76 0.35
C ILE A 64 -26.58 7.41 1.09
N PRO A 65 -26.15 6.87 2.24
CA PRO A 65 -24.91 7.30 2.87
C PRO A 65 -23.72 6.72 2.10
N ALA A 66 -23.01 7.55 1.35
CA ALA A 66 -21.83 7.17 0.57
C ALA A 66 -20.80 8.29 0.51
N PHE A 67 -19.51 7.94 0.35
CA PHE A 67 -18.47 8.92 0.08
C PHE A 67 -18.60 9.46 -1.35
N ALA A 68 -18.09 10.69 -1.53
CA ALA A 68 -18.23 11.40 -2.79
C ALA A 68 -17.57 10.67 -3.98
N LEU A 69 -16.38 10.13 -3.78
CA LEU A 69 -15.60 9.45 -4.82
C LEU A 69 -15.66 7.93 -4.65
N GLY A 70 -15.58 7.18 -5.75
CA GLY A 70 -15.62 5.73 -5.76
C GLY A 70 -17.01 5.18 -6.07
N ARG A 71 -17.54 4.32 -5.20
CA ARG A 71 -18.80 3.57 -5.46
C ARG A 71 -20.02 4.44 -5.71
N ALA A 72 -20.02 5.69 -5.23
CA ALA A 72 -21.07 6.64 -5.55
C ALA A 72 -21.26 6.85 -7.06
N GLN A 73 -20.19 6.83 -7.86
CA GLN A 73 -20.26 6.99 -9.31
C GLN A 73 -21.02 5.82 -9.96
N GLU A 74 -20.76 4.60 -9.48
CA GLU A 74 -21.43 3.40 -9.97
C GLU A 74 -22.94 3.43 -9.69
N LEU A 75 -23.32 3.82 -8.46
CA LEU A 75 -24.72 3.95 -8.09
C LEU A 75 -25.44 5.02 -8.91
N LEU A 76 -24.78 6.14 -9.19
CA LEU A 76 -25.32 7.19 -10.05
C LEU A 76 -25.55 6.69 -11.47
N LEU A 77 -24.62 5.92 -12.04
CA LEU A 77 -24.79 5.33 -13.37
C LEU A 77 -25.96 4.33 -13.42
N ILE A 78 -26.13 3.49 -12.39
CA ILE A 78 -27.29 2.58 -12.27
C ILE A 78 -28.60 3.39 -12.24
N LEU A 79 -28.66 4.44 -11.43
CA LEU A 79 -29.86 5.27 -11.30
C LEU A 79 -30.15 6.06 -12.58
N ASP A 80 -29.15 6.61 -13.26
CA ASP A 80 -29.30 7.36 -14.51
C ASP A 80 -29.85 6.48 -15.63
N GLU A 81 -29.31 5.26 -15.77
CA GLU A 81 -29.82 4.26 -16.71
C GLU A 81 -31.26 3.85 -16.37
N TYR A 82 -31.57 3.65 -15.09
CA TYR A 82 -32.91 3.28 -14.66
C TYR A 82 -33.91 4.43 -14.88
N TRP A 83 -33.57 5.67 -14.54
CA TRP A 83 -34.44 6.84 -14.72
C TRP A 83 -34.72 7.09 -16.20
N SER A 84 -33.71 6.97 -17.07
CA SER A 84 -33.87 7.16 -18.52
C SER A 84 -34.90 6.18 -19.14
N ASN A 85 -35.04 4.99 -18.54
CA ASN A 85 -35.98 3.96 -18.98
C ASN A 85 -37.38 4.07 -18.33
N HIS A 86 -37.58 4.99 -17.37
CA HIS A 86 -38.82 5.12 -16.59
C HIS A 86 -39.32 6.57 -16.60
N PRO A 87 -40.04 6.99 -17.67
CA PRO A 87 -40.50 8.37 -17.83
C PRO A 87 -41.35 8.92 -16.69
N GLU A 88 -42.06 8.05 -15.97
CA GLU A 88 -42.86 8.39 -14.79
C GLU A 88 -42.01 8.93 -13.62
N LEU A 89 -40.71 8.61 -13.59
CA LEU A 89 -39.77 9.05 -12.56
C LEU A 89 -39.04 10.36 -12.93
N HIS A 90 -39.16 10.86 -14.16
CA HIS A 90 -38.43 12.07 -14.62
C HIS A 90 -38.73 13.34 -13.81
N ASN A 91 -39.91 13.41 -13.18
CA ASN A 91 -40.29 14.52 -12.31
C ASN A 91 -39.66 14.43 -10.90
N ILE A 92 -38.97 13.33 -10.59
CA ILE A 92 -38.38 13.04 -9.30
C ILE A 92 -36.87 13.30 -9.37
N PRO A 93 -36.38 14.40 -8.78
CA PRO A 93 -34.97 14.76 -8.86
C PRO A 93 -34.07 13.88 -7.97
N ILE A 94 -32.92 13.49 -8.51
CA ILE A 94 -31.82 12.83 -7.80
C ILE A 94 -30.78 13.90 -7.43
N TYR A 95 -30.43 14.00 -6.15
CA TYR A 95 -29.43 14.95 -5.68
C TYR A 95 -28.20 14.25 -5.11
N TYR A 96 -27.04 14.78 -5.45
CA TYR A 96 -25.76 14.35 -4.91
C TYR A 96 -25.15 15.48 -4.08
N ALA A 97 -24.94 15.22 -2.78
CA ALA A 97 -24.20 16.04 -1.83
C ALA A 97 -24.53 17.56 -1.82
N SER A 98 -25.81 17.94 -1.95
CA SER A 98 -26.21 19.35 -1.99
C SER A 98 -26.83 19.84 -0.67
N PRO A 99 -26.43 21.01 -0.12
CA PRO A 99 -27.13 21.68 0.98
C PRO A 99 -28.61 22.02 0.67
N LEU A 100 -28.99 22.14 -0.61
CA LEU A 100 -30.38 22.34 -1.05
C LEU A 100 -31.26 21.09 -0.81
N ALA A 101 -30.66 19.93 -0.57
CA ALA A 101 -31.39 18.67 -0.37
C ALA A 101 -32.30 18.66 0.87
N LYS A 102 -32.13 19.64 1.78
CA LYS A 102 -32.90 19.74 3.03
C LYS A 102 -34.40 20.03 2.86
N LYS A 103 -34.82 20.65 1.74
CA LYS A 103 -36.19 21.18 1.64
C LYS A 103 -37.16 20.41 0.74
N CYS A 104 -36.73 19.69 -0.30
CA CYS A 104 -37.65 19.13 -1.32
C CYS A 104 -37.12 17.90 -2.09
N SER A 105 -36.28 17.05 -1.50
CA SER A 105 -35.60 15.98 -2.26
C SER A 105 -36.13 14.59 -1.97
N SER A 106 -36.39 13.81 -3.03
CA SER A 106 -36.85 12.42 -2.95
C SER A 106 -35.72 11.40 -2.95
N VAL A 107 -34.57 11.70 -3.56
CA VAL A 107 -33.38 10.84 -3.53
C VAL A 107 -32.15 11.69 -3.23
N VAL A 108 -31.38 11.32 -2.20
CA VAL A 108 -30.17 12.04 -1.80
C VAL A 108 -29.02 11.10 -1.49
N MET A 109 -27.90 11.32 -2.17
CA MET A 109 -26.61 10.74 -1.82
C MET A 109 -25.81 11.73 -0.96
N ALA A 110 -25.35 11.28 0.22
CA ALA A 110 -24.65 12.16 1.15
C ALA A 110 -23.53 11.44 1.89
N SER A 111 -22.47 12.19 2.22
CA SER A 111 -21.34 11.70 3.01
C SER A 111 -21.46 12.07 4.49
N PRO A 112 -20.82 11.31 5.40
CA PRO A 112 -20.05 10.08 5.20
C PRO A 112 -20.93 8.81 5.18
N GLY A 113 -20.37 7.70 4.68
CA GLY A 113 -21.08 6.41 4.57
C GLY A 113 -21.46 5.76 5.90
N GLY A 114 -20.69 6.02 6.97
CA GLY A 114 -20.94 5.44 8.30
C GLY A 114 -21.95 6.20 9.18
N LEU A 115 -22.57 7.28 8.65
CA LEU A 115 -23.55 8.11 9.38
C LEU A 115 -23.05 8.68 10.72
N GLN A 116 -21.73 8.84 10.92
CA GLN A 116 -21.21 9.33 12.19
C GLN A 116 -21.47 10.83 12.38
N SER A 117 -21.41 11.61 11.31
CA SER A 117 -21.53 13.07 11.32
C SER A 117 -21.94 13.60 9.93
N GLY A 118 -21.85 14.91 9.68
CA GLY A 118 -22.03 15.47 8.34
C GLY A 118 -23.45 15.42 7.79
N LEU A 119 -23.57 15.58 6.47
CA LEU A 119 -24.87 15.73 5.81
C LEU A 119 -25.69 14.44 5.82
N SER A 120 -25.06 13.27 5.64
CA SER A 120 -25.78 11.99 5.66
C SER A 120 -26.45 11.75 7.01
N ARG A 121 -25.74 12.04 8.12
CA ARG A 121 -26.29 11.95 9.47
C ARG A 121 -27.39 12.98 9.71
N GLN A 122 -27.19 14.23 9.29
CA GLN A 122 -28.23 15.26 9.44
C GLN A 122 -29.53 14.89 8.72
N LEU A 123 -29.44 14.33 7.50
CA LEU A 123 -30.61 13.90 6.75
C LEU A 123 -31.26 12.66 7.39
N PHE A 124 -30.45 11.69 7.84
CA PHE A 124 -30.92 10.53 8.56
C PHE A 124 -31.75 10.92 9.80
N ASP A 125 -31.21 11.79 10.66
CA ASP A 125 -31.88 12.24 11.88
C ASP A 125 -33.24 12.93 11.58
N ILE A 126 -33.40 13.56 10.43
CA ILE A 126 -34.67 14.20 10.02
C ILE A 126 -35.64 13.16 9.43
N TRP A 127 -35.14 12.16 8.71
CA TRP A 127 -35.94 11.25 7.90
C TRP A 127 -36.29 9.93 8.59
N CYS A 128 -35.61 9.55 9.67
CA CYS A 128 -35.79 8.26 10.35
C CYS A 128 -37.18 8.03 10.94
N TYR A 129 -37.92 9.11 11.21
CA TYR A 129 -39.26 9.07 11.80
C TYR A 129 -40.36 8.61 10.83
N ASP A 130 -40.16 8.77 9.52
CA ASP A 130 -41.19 8.48 8.52
C ASP A 130 -40.97 7.11 7.88
N LYS A 131 -41.96 6.23 8.05
CA LYS A 131 -41.97 4.87 7.50
C LYS A 131 -41.99 4.80 5.97
N LYS A 132 -42.31 5.90 5.30
CA LYS A 132 -42.24 5.99 3.85
C LYS A 132 -40.81 6.13 3.34
N ASN A 133 -39.88 6.58 4.19
CA ASN A 133 -38.49 6.79 3.80
C ASN A 133 -37.70 5.50 3.85
N ALA A 134 -36.59 5.46 3.11
CA ALA A 134 -35.65 4.36 3.09
C ALA A 134 -34.20 4.86 3.20
N CYS A 135 -33.36 4.10 3.90
CA CYS A 135 -31.91 4.27 3.97
C CYS A 135 -31.26 3.08 3.28
N VAL A 136 -30.54 3.31 2.19
CA VAL A 136 -29.89 2.24 1.42
C VAL A 136 -28.40 2.31 1.65
N ILE A 137 -27.85 1.35 2.38
CA ILE A 137 -26.42 1.27 2.72
C ILE A 137 -25.71 0.50 1.60
N PRO A 138 -24.85 1.16 0.79
CA PRO A 138 -24.36 0.60 -0.46
C PRO A 138 -23.04 -0.17 -0.35
N GLY A 139 -22.45 -0.32 0.83
CA GLY A 139 -21.11 -0.91 0.96
C GLY A 139 -20.75 -1.29 2.38
N TYR A 140 -19.54 -1.81 2.54
CA TYR A 140 -19.06 -2.29 3.83
C TYR A 140 -19.12 -1.20 4.90
N VAL A 141 -19.67 -1.55 6.06
CA VAL A 141 -19.78 -0.67 7.21
C VAL A 141 -18.96 -1.20 8.36
N VAL A 142 -18.16 -0.33 8.94
CA VAL A 142 -17.26 -0.66 10.05
C VAL A 142 -18.06 -0.77 11.35
N GLU A 143 -17.64 -1.68 12.22
CA GLU A 143 -18.19 -1.82 13.57
C GLU A 143 -18.09 -0.51 14.38
N GLY A 144 -19.08 -0.29 15.26
CA GLY A 144 -19.18 0.92 16.06
C GLY A 144 -19.72 2.16 15.32
N THR A 145 -20.10 2.04 14.05
CA THR A 145 -20.73 3.12 13.29
C THR A 145 -22.26 3.02 13.35
N LEU A 146 -22.96 4.17 13.24
CA LEU A 146 -24.43 4.17 13.23
C LEU A 146 -24.98 3.36 12.05
N ALA A 147 -24.34 3.44 10.88
CA ALA A 147 -24.72 2.64 9.72
C ALA A 147 -24.70 1.13 10.02
N LYS A 148 -23.73 0.64 10.80
CA LYS A 148 -23.70 -0.76 11.23
C LYS A 148 -24.82 -1.10 12.20
N THR A 149 -25.12 -0.22 13.15
CA THR A 149 -26.19 -0.42 14.14
C THR A 149 -27.57 -0.52 13.47
N ILE A 150 -27.88 0.36 12.52
CA ILE A 150 -29.23 0.40 11.90
C ILE A 150 -29.54 -0.79 10.98
N ILE A 151 -28.52 -1.54 10.53
CA ILE A 151 -28.73 -2.77 9.75
C ILE A 151 -29.48 -3.83 10.56
N SER A 152 -29.33 -3.84 11.89
CA SER A 152 -30.10 -4.73 12.77
C SER A 152 -31.54 -4.27 13.02
N GLU A 153 -31.97 -3.16 12.39
CA GLU A 153 -33.29 -2.55 12.53
C GLU A 153 -33.74 -2.39 14.00
N PRO A 154 -32.96 -1.68 14.84
CA PRO A 154 -33.35 -1.43 16.22
C PRO A 154 -34.62 -0.56 16.27
N LYS A 155 -35.44 -0.72 17.30
CA LYS A 155 -36.67 0.09 17.46
C LYS A 155 -36.37 1.59 17.62
N GLU A 156 -35.24 1.91 18.25
CA GLU A 156 -34.80 3.28 18.51
C GLU A 156 -33.34 3.46 18.13
N VAL A 157 -32.99 4.69 17.77
CA VAL A 157 -31.63 5.13 17.42
C VAL A 157 -31.29 6.41 18.17
N THR A 158 -30.01 6.61 18.47
CA THR A 158 -29.51 7.84 19.09
C THR A 158 -29.19 8.88 18.01
N LEU A 159 -29.83 10.05 18.10
CA LEU A 159 -29.61 11.19 17.22
C LEU A 159 -28.33 11.96 17.59
N LEU A 160 -27.90 12.86 16.71
CA LEU A 160 -26.66 13.62 16.90
C LEU A 160 -26.73 14.59 18.09
N ASN A 161 -27.95 14.98 18.50
CA ASN A 161 -28.20 15.79 19.69
C ASN A 161 -28.23 14.96 21.00
N GLY A 162 -27.99 13.65 20.93
CA GLY A 162 -28.01 12.74 22.08
C GLY A 162 -29.38 12.22 22.48
N LEU A 163 -30.47 12.66 21.84
CA LEU A 163 -31.81 12.15 22.10
C LEU A 163 -32.05 10.81 21.39
N THR A 164 -32.98 10.01 21.91
CA THR A 164 -33.46 8.81 21.24
C THR A 164 -34.63 9.13 20.30
N ALA A 165 -34.70 8.42 19.19
CA ALA A 165 -35.75 8.54 18.20
C ALA A 165 -36.17 7.16 17.67
N PRO A 166 -37.46 6.93 17.36
CA PRO A 166 -37.90 5.71 16.72
C PRO A 166 -37.33 5.59 15.31
N LEU A 167 -36.85 4.40 14.95
CA LEU A 167 -36.43 4.06 13.60
C LEU A 167 -37.62 3.46 12.84
N ASN A 168 -38.39 4.31 12.16
CA ASN A 168 -39.54 3.87 11.37
C ASN A 168 -39.19 3.70 9.89
N MET A 169 -38.20 4.45 9.39
CA MET A 169 -37.75 4.33 8.01
C MET A 169 -37.20 2.92 7.73
N GLN A 170 -37.35 2.45 6.49
CA GLN A 170 -36.81 1.16 6.08
C GLN A 170 -35.29 1.24 5.94
N VAL A 171 -34.58 0.17 6.31
CA VAL A 171 -33.13 0.09 6.16
C VAL A 171 -32.80 -1.07 5.24
N HIS A 172 -32.11 -0.79 4.14
CA HIS A 172 -31.72 -1.79 3.15
C HIS A 172 -30.20 -1.85 3.05
N TYR A 173 -29.62 -3.01 3.32
CA TYR A 173 -28.20 -3.27 3.08
C TYR A 173 -28.03 -3.95 1.71
N ILE A 174 -27.56 -3.19 0.73
CA ILE A 174 -27.34 -3.69 -0.64
C ILE A 174 -25.89 -3.39 -1.01
N SER A 175 -25.02 -4.38 -0.81
CA SER A 175 -23.58 -4.20 -1.06
C SER A 175 -23.30 -4.01 -2.55
N PHE A 176 -22.82 -2.83 -2.94
CA PHE A 176 -22.15 -2.50 -4.21
C PHE A 176 -20.64 -2.32 -4.00
N SER A 177 -20.11 -3.00 -3.00
CA SER A 177 -18.70 -3.02 -2.68
C SER A 177 -17.86 -3.59 -3.82
N ALA A 178 -16.71 -2.97 -4.06
CA ALA A 178 -15.71 -3.44 -5.02
C ALA A 178 -14.64 -4.32 -4.36
N HIS A 179 -14.88 -4.85 -3.16
CA HIS A 179 -14.00 -5.84 -2.53
C HIS A 179 -14.39 -7.25 -2.97
N ALA A 180 -13.40 -8.15 -3.02
CA ALA A 180 -13.62 -9.53 -3.37
C ALA A 180 -14.44 -10.25 -2.28
N ASP A 181 -15.40 -11.07 -2.71
CA ASP A 181 -16.14 -11.96 -1.81
C ASP A 181 -15.38 -13.26 -1.55
N TYR A 182 -16.00 -14.16 -0.77
CA TYR A 182 -15.40 -15.45 -0.46
C TYR A 182 -15.14 -16.30 -1.70
N ALA A 183 -16.07 -16.35 -2.66
CA ALA A 183 -15.95 -17.20 -3.83
C ALA A 183 -14.80 -16.72 -4.73
N GLN A 184 -14.69 -15.41 -4.93
CA GLN A 184 -13.61 -14.78 -5.69
C GLN A 184 -12.25 -15.01 -5.01
N THR A 185 -12.16 -14.76 -3.70
CA THR A 185 -10.94 -14.95 -2.92
C THR A 185 -10.49 -16.42 -2.91
N SER A 186 -11.42 -17.35 -2.70
CA SER A 186 -11.14 -18.80 -2.72
C SER A 186 -10.68 -19.28 -4.10
N THR A 187 -11.34 -18.82 -5.16
CA THR A 187 -10.97 -19.18 -6.55
C THR A 187 -9.56 -18.70 -6.87
N PHE A 188 -9.24 -17.44 -6.54
CA PHE A 188 -7.91 -16.88 -6.70
C PHE A 188 -6.83 -17.74 -6.02
N LEU A 189 -7.04 -18.08 -4.74
CA LEU A 189 -6.07 -18.82 -3.95
C LEU A 189 -5.92 -20.28 -4.41
N LYS A 190 -6.99 -20.89 -4.91
CA LYS A 190 -6.95 -22.25 -5.49
C LYS A 190 -6.21 -22.29 -6.82
N GLU A 191 -6.32 -21.25 -7.63
CA GLU A 191 -5.63 -21.18 -8.92
C GLU A 191 -4.12 -20.99 -8.75
N HIS A 192 -3.72 -20.13 -7.80
CA HIS A 192 -2.31 -19.78 -7.62
C HIS A 192 -1.59 -20.66 -6.59
N MET A 193 -2.31 -21.33 -5.69
CA MET A 193 -1.78 -22.18 -4.60
C MET A 193 -0.51 -21.61 -3.92
N PRO A 194 -0.53 -20.35 -3.44
CA PRO A 194 0.64 -19.76 -2.82
C PRO A 194 0.99 -20.51 -1.51
N PRO A 195 2.26 -20.89 -1.27
CA PRO A 195 2.62 -21.65 -0.07
C PRO A 195 2.46 -20.85 1.23
N ASN A 196 2.49 -19.52 1.16
CA ASN A 196 2.25 -18.65 2.31
C ASN A 196 1.15 -17.63 2.00
N ILE A 197 0.07 -17.66 2.77
CA ILE A 197 -1.05 -16.71 2.68
C ILE A 197 -1.08 -15.86 3.95
N ILE A 198 -1.13 -14.54 3.80
CA ILE A 198 -1.28 -13.58 4.89
C ILE A 198 -2.60 -12.82 4.67
N LEU A 199 -3.57 -13.04 5.55
CA LEU A 199 -4.84 -12.32 5.51
C LEU A 199 -4.71 -10.99 6.25
N VAL A 200 -5.13 -9.91 5.60
CA VAL A 200 -5.13 -8.54 6.13
C VAL A 200 -6.45 -7.83 5.80
N HIS A 201 -6.61 -6.58 6.20
CA HIS A 201 -7.73 -5.72 5.76
C HIS A 201 -9.13 -6.35 5.94
N GLY A 202 -9.41 -6.87 7.13
CA GLY A 202 -10.70 -7.46 7.49
C GLY A 202 -10.94 -7.41 8.99
N GLU A 203 -12.20 -7.55 9.39
CA GLU A 203 -12.56 -7.65 10.80
C GLU A 203 -12.01 -8.96 11.39
N SER A 204 -11.54 -8.92 12.65
CA SER A 204 -10.76 -10.02 13.25
C SER A 204 -11.51 -11.35 13.31
N HIS A 205 -12.80 -11.33 13.62
CA HIS A 205 -13.62 -12.54 13.70
C HIS A 205 -13.93 -13.10 12.31
N GLU A 206 -14.34 -12.26 11.36
CA GLU A 206 -14.59 -12.67 9.96
C GLU A 206 -13.33 -13.17 9.26
N MET A 207 -12.18 -12.54 9.51
CA MET A 207 -10.87 -13.00 9.04
C MET A 207 -10.50 -14.37 9.64
N GLY A 208 -10.82 -14.60 10.92
CA GLY A 208 -10.66 -15.91 11.57
C GLY A 208 -11.54 -16.99 10.93
N ARG A 209 -12.79 -16.67 10.59
CA ARG A 209 -13.70 -17.59 9.88
C ARG A 209 -13.18 -17.91 8.47
N LEU A 210 -12.71 -16.89 7.75
CA LEU A 210 -12.11 -17.07 6.43
C LEU A 210 -10.90 -17.99 6.50
N LYS A 211 -9.99 -17.78 7.46
CA LYS A 211 -8.84 -18.66 7.68
C LYS A 211 -9.26 -20.11 7.88
N THR A 212 -10.19 -20.39 8.79
CA THR A 212 -10.64 -21.77 9.07
C THR A 212 -11.24 -22.44 7.82
N LYS A 213 -12.01 -21.69 7.03
CA LYS A 213 -12.62 -22.21 5.81
C LYS A 213 -11.58 -22.49 4.71
N LEU A 214 -10.63 -21.57 4.51
CA LEU A 214 -9.52 -21.75 3.57
C LEU A 214 -8.58 -22.90 3.99
N MET A 215 -8.31 -23.07 5.28
CA MET A 215 -7.52 -24.21 5.79
C MET A 215 -8.20 -25.55 5.49
N THR A 216 -9.53 -25.58 5.46
CA THR A 216 -10.29 -26.80 5.10
C THR A 216 -10.24 -27.04 3.59
N GLU A 217 -10.40 -26.00 2.78
CA GLU A 217 -10.40 -26.13 1.31
C GLU A 217 -9.01 -26.36 0.70
N LEU A 218 -7.96 -25.86 1.35
CA LEU A 218 -6.56 -26.01 0.93
C LEU A 218 -5.84 -27.07 1.77
N ALA A 219 -6.56 -27.98 2.41
CA ALA A 219 -5.98 -29.00 3.30
C ALA A 219 -4.96 -29.91 2.58
N ASP A 220 -5.18 -30.17 1.29
CA ASP A 220 -4.28 -30.98 0.46
C ASP A 220 -3.05 -30.20 -0.02
N CYS A 221 -3.04 -28.88 0.16
CA CYS A 221 -1.94 -28.00 -0.22
C CYS A 221 -1.06 -27.74 1.00
N ASN A 222 0.27 -27.75 0.84
CA ASN A 222 1.21 -27.37 1.90
C ASN A 222 1.24 -25.84 2.08
N THR A 223 0.08 -25.25 2.39
CA THR A 223 -0.15 -23.81 2.46
C THR A 223 -0.30 -23.34 3.90
N LYS A 224 0.50 -22.34 4.29
CA LYS A 224 0.46 -21.72 5.61
C LYS A 224 -0.38 -20.45 5.56
N ILE A 225 -1.47 -20.40 6.35
CA ILE A 225 -2.35 -19.23 6.44
C ILE A 225 -2.13 -18.48 7.76
N ILE A 226 -1.81 -17.19 7.67
CA ILE A 226 -1.43 -16.32 8.78
C ILE A 226 -2.36 -15.11 8.83
N THR A 227 -2.75 -14.71 10.04
CA THR A 227 -3.64 -13.57 10.33
C THR A 227 -2.98 -12.68 11.38
N PRO A 228 -1.95 -11.90 11.00
CA PRO A 228 -1.18 -11.12 11.97
C PRO A 228 -2.00 -9.97 12.53
N LYS A 229 -1.86 -9.70 13.83
CA LYS A 229 -2.40 -8.49 14.45
C LYS A 229 -1.54 -7.27 14.08
N ASN A 230 -2.07 -6.07 14.28
CA ASN A 230 -1.27 -4.85 14.17
C ASN A 230 -0.03 -4.95 15.06
N CYS A 231 1.12 -4.54 14.51
CA CYS A 231 2.44 -4.63 15.13
C CYS A 231 2.97 -6.06 15.38
N GLN A 232 2.28 -7.10 14.92
CA GLN A 232 2.78 -8.47 14.97
C GLN A 232 3.67 -8.75 13.75
N SER A 233 4.94 -9.04 13.99
CA SER A 233 5.88 -9.43 12.94
C SER A 233 5.60 -10.84 12.44
N VAL A 234 5.72 -11.05 11.13
CA VAL A 234 5.64 -12.37 10.49
C VAL A 234 7.01 -12.70 9.93
N GLU A 235 7.67 -13.69 10.55
CA GLU A 235 8.97 -14.17 10.11
C GLU A 235 8.84 -15.36 9.16
N MET A 236 9.59 -15.33 8.07
CA MET A 236 9.64 -16.38 7.06
C MET A 236 11.09 -16.60 6.63
N ASN A 237 11.48 -17.87 6.56
CA ASN A 237 12.83 -18.27 6.15
C ASN A 237 12.79 -18.80 4.72
N PHE A 238 13.58 -18.20 3.84
CA PHE A 238 13.74 -18.64 2.46
C PHE A 238 15.15 -19.17 2.28
N ASN A 239 15.24 -20.49 2.05
CA ASN A 239 16.50 -21.09 1.65
C ASN A 239 16.74 -20.72 0.18
N SER A 240 17.77 -19.92 -0.06
CA SER A 240 18.22 -19.59 -1.41
C SER A 240 19.56 -20.27 -1.66
N GLU A 241 19.60 -21.12 -2.69
CA GLU A 241 20.87 -21.53 -3.26
C GLU A 241 21.45 -20.34 -4.03
N LYS A 242 22.64 -19.90 -3.62
CA LYS A 242 23.32 -18.80 -4.30
C LYS A 242 23.98 -19.32 -5.56
N MET A 243 23.33 -19.08 -6.69
CA MET A 243 23.87 -19.37 -8.01
C MET A 243 24.78 -18.24 -8.46
N ALA A 244 26.05 -18.57 -8.72
CA ALA A 244 26.99 -17.67 -9.36
C ALA A 244 27.18 -18.07 -10.82
N LYS A 245 27.14 -17.09 -11.73
CA LYS A 245 27.35 -17.32 -13.16
C LYS A 245 28.81 -17.04 -13.50
N THR A 246 29.50 -18.03 -14.06
CA THR A 246 30.83 -17.82 -14.62
C THR A 246 30.72 -17.03 -15.93
N ILE A 247 31.52 -15.98 -16.09
CA ILE A 247 31.54 -15.13 -17.28
C ILE A 247 32.98 -14.83 -17.72
N GLY A 248 33.13 -14.35 -18.95
CA GLY A 248 34.45 -14.06 -19.54
C GLY A 248 35.20 -15.35 -19.85
N ARG A 249 36.54 -15.31 -19.75
CA ARG A 249 37.39 -16.43 -20.16
C ARG A 249 37.21 -17.69 -19.31
N LEU A 250 36.82 -17.53 -18.04
CA LEU A 250 36.52 -18.66 -17.15
C LEU A 250 35.28 -19.45 -17.60
N ALA A 251 34.46 -18.90 -18.49
CA ALA A 251 33.32 -19.61 -19.07
C ALA A 251 33.68 -20.40 -20.34
N GLU A 252 34.88 -20.25 -20.89
CA GLU A 252 35.31 -20.91 -22.14
C GLU A 252 35.61 -22.39 -21.96
N LYS A 253 36.08 -22.79 -20.76
CA LYS A 253 36.38 -24.17 -20.40
C LYS A 253 35.50 -24.59 -19.22
N THR A 254 34.92 -25.79 -19.30
CA THR A 254 34.27 -26.39 -18.13
C THR A 254 35.36 -26.89 -17.17
N PRO A 255 35.38 -26.46 -15.89
CA PRO A 255 36.42 -26.86 -14.95
C PRO A 255 36.32 -28.36 -14.61
N GLU A 256 37.46 -29.01 -14.45
CA GLU A 256 37.54 -30.39 -13.99
C GLU A 256 37.47 -30.48 -12.45
N VAL A 257 36.98 -31.60 -11.91
CA VAL A 257 36.84 -31.77 -10.46
C VAL A 257 38.22 -31.74 -9.79
N GLY A 258 38.47 -30.70 -9.00
CA GLY A 258 39.75 -30.49 -8.30
C GLY A 258 40.68 -29.47 -8.97
N GLU A 259 40.28 -28.89 -10.10
CA GLU A 259 40.99 -27.78 -10.74
C GLU A 259 40.81 -26.50 -9.90
N THR A 260 41.93 -25.86 -9.55
CA THR A 260 41.96 -24.60 -8.79
C THR A 260 42.29 -23.45 -9.72
N ASP A 261 41.30 -22.61 -10.02
CA ASP A 261 41.48 -21.37 -10.77
C ASP A 261 41.39 -20.14 -9.87
N ILE A 262 42.19 -19.11 -10.20
CA ILE A 262 42.10 -17.80 -9.54
C ILE A 262 40.97 -17.01 -10.19
N ALA A 263 39.92 -16.75 -9.43
CA ALA A 263 38.73 -16.04 -9.90
C ALA A 263 38.27 -14.96 -8.90
N ILE A 264 37.59 -13.94 -9.42
CA ILE A 264 36.92 -12.91 -8.63
C ILE A 264 35.42 -13.18 -8.62
N LEU A 265 34.82 -13.21 -7.43
CA LEU A 265 33.37 -13.24 -7.25
C LEU A 265 32.85 -11.81 -7.10
N VAL A 266 32.06 -11.35 -8.05
CA VAL A 266 31.41 -10.04 -8.04
C VAL A 266 29.93 -10.21 -7.70
N LYS A 267 29.48 -9.50 -6.66
CA LYS A 267 28.06 -9.43 -6.27
C LYS A 267 27.46 -8.11 -6.75
N LYS A 268 26.48 -8.17 -7.64
CA LYS A 268 25.70 -7.01 -8.09
C LYS A 268 24.24 -7.22 -7.72
N GLY A 269 23.78 -6.54 -6.66
CA GLY A 269 22.47 -6.77 -6.07
C GLY A 269 22.32 -8.20 -5.56
N PHE A 270 21.40 -8.97 -6.14
CA PHE A 270 21.17 -10.39 -5.83
C PHE A 270 21.88 -11.36 -6.80
N THR A 271 22.56 -10.84 -7.82
CA THR A 271 23.28 -11.65 -8.80
C THR A 271 24.73 -11.83 -8.40
N TYR A 272 25.22 -13.05 -8.55
CA TYR A 272 26.61 -13.42 -8.32
C TYR A 272 27.26 -13.79 -9.65
N GLN A 273 28.43 -13.24 -9.91
CA GLN A 273 29.21 -13.49 -11.13
C GLN A 273 30.62 -13.89 -10.75
N ILE A 274 31.15 -14.94 -11.38
CA ILE A 274 32.54 -15.37 -11.24
C ILE A 274 33.25 -15.02 -12.53
N MET A 275 34.36 -14.31 -12.45
CA MET A 275 35.15 -13.91 -13.62
C MET A 275 36.63 -13.94 -13.33
N ALA A 276 37.44 -13.95 -14.37
CA ALA A 276 38.87 -13.79 -14.18
C ALA A 276 39.20 -12.36 -13.71
N PRO A 277 40.29 -12.17 -12.95
CA PRO A 277 40.73 -10.83 -12.54
C PRO A 277 40.94 -9.86 -13.71
N ASP A 278 41.41 -10.36 -14.85
CA ASP A 278 41.61 -9.56 -16.05
C ASP A 278 40.29 -9.11 -16.68
N ASP A 279 39.19 -9.86 -16.51
CA ASP A 279 37.89 -9.54 -17.12
C ASP A 279 37.11 -8.49 -16.30
N LEU A 280 37.58 -8.12 -15.10
CA LEU A 280 36.88 -7.22 -14.19
C LEU A 280 36.58 -5.85 -14.83
N HIS A 281 37.51 -5.32 -15.62
CA HIS A 281 37.36 -4.03 -16.30
C HIS A 281 36.37 -4.08 -17.48
N ILE A 282 36.06 -5.27 -18.00
CA ILE A 282 35.11 -5.46 -19.09
C ILE A 282 33.68 -5.43 -18.54
N PHE A 283 33.46 -6.04 -17.37
CA PHE A 283 32.12 -6.23 -16.78
C PHE A 283 31.81 -5.29 -15.60
N SER A 284 32.76 -4.44 -15.20
CA SER A 284 32.59 -3.45 -14.14
C SER A 284 33.29 -2.12 -14.48
N GLN A 285 33.03 -1.08 -13.70
CA GLN A 285 33.76 0.20 -13.81
C GLN A 285 35.12 0.18 -13.09
N LEU A 286 35.52 -0.96 -12.52
CA LEU A 286 36.75 -1.11 -11.75
C LEU A 286 37.88 -1.56 -12.67
N SER A 287 39.06 -0.99 -12.48
CA SER A 287 40.29 -1.42 -13.15
C SER A 287 41.08 -2.36 -12.24
N THR A 288 41.70 -3.38 -12.83
CA THR A 288 42.55 -4.33 -12.09
C THR A 288 43.97 -3.80 -12.05
N ALA A 289 44.59 -3.78 -10.86
CA ALA A 289 46.01 -3.48 -10.68
C ALA A 289 46.66 -4.67 -9.96
N TYR A 290 47.82 -5.10 -10.46
CA TYR A 290 48.61 -6.17 -9.85
C TYR A 290 49.78 -5.55 -9.09
N VAL A 291 49.91 -5.87 -7.81
CA VAL A 291 51.12 -5.53 -7.04
C VAL A 291 51.81 -6.82 -6.65
N THR A 292 53.06 -6.94 -7.09
CA THR A 292 53.93 -8.06 -6.74
C THR A 292 54.90 -7.57 -5.68
N THR A 293 54.67 -7.98 -4.43
CA THR A 293 55.57 -7.66 -3.32
C THR A 293 56.47 -8.85 -3.06
N LEU A 294 57.79 -8.64 -3.13
CA LEU A 294 58.78 -9.62 -2.71
C LEU A 294 59.01 -9.44 -1.21
N VAL A 295 58.64 -10.44 -0.41
CA VAL A 295 58.82 -10.41 1.05
C VAL A 295 60.06 -11.24 1.41
N PRO A 296 61.23 -10.62 1.59
CA PRO A 296 62.36 -11.31 2.21
C PRO A 296 62.05 -11.55 3.68
N LEU A 297 62.07 -12.82 4.08
CA LEU A 297 61.85 -13.24 5.46
C LEU A 297 63.16 -13.06 6.25
N ASP A 298 63.43 -11.84 6.70
CA ASP A 298 64.66 -11.53 7.45
C ASP A 298 64.58 -11.95 8.93
N SER A 299 63.37 -12.12 9.52
CA SER A 299 63.18 -12.83 10.80
C SER A 299 61.72 -13.21 11.09
N GLU A 300 61.48 -14.08 12.08
CA GLU A 300 60.14 -14.49 12.53
C GLU A 300 59.31 -13.37 13.22
N LYS A 301 59.89 -12.19 13.50
CA LYS A 301 59.25 -11.15 14.33
C LYS A 301 58.87 -9.87 13.59
N HIS A 302 59.31 -9.70 12.35
CA HIS A 302 59.00 -8.52 11.56
C HIS A 302 58.94 -8.87 10.08
N ILE A 303 58.09 -8.14 9.34
CA ILE A 303 57.96 -8.24 7.89
C ILE A 303 58.56 -6.97 7.31
N SER A 304 59.53 -7.11 6.41
CA SER A 304 60.13 -6.00 5.68
C SER A 304 59.47 -5.89 4.31
N MET A 305 58.77 -4.78 4.05
CA MET A 305 58.12 -4.52 2.76
C MET A 305 58.91 -3.46 2.00
N HIS A 306 59.22 -3.72 0.74
CA HIS A 306 59.92 -2.78 -0.14
C HIS A 306 59.08 -2.56 -1.41
N TRP A 307 58.95 -1.29 -1.82
CA TRP A 307 58.34 -0.91 -3.09
C TRP A 307 59.08 0.28 -3.71
N THR A 308 58.91 0.46 -5.02
CA THR A 308 59.40 1.64 -5.75
C THR A 308 58.38 2.77 -5.60
N SER A 309 58.79 3.93 -5.11
CA SER A 309 57.89 5.07 -4.84
C SER A 309 57.49 5.84 -6.10
N ASP A 310 56.19 5.87 -6.34
CA ASP A 310 55.47 6.75 -7.26
C ASP A 310 54.04 6.97 -6.70
N PRO A 311 53.28 7.97 -7.17
CA PRO A 311 51.99 8.32 -6.56
C PRO A 311 50.95 7.19 -6.57
N VAL A 312 51.04 6.26 -7.52
CA VAL A 312 50.12 5.13 -7.62
C VAL A 312 50.62 3.98 -6.75
N SER A 313 51.91 3.69 -6.78
CA SER A 313 52.52 2.63 -5.98
C SER A 313 52.48 2.93 -4.47
N ASP A 314 52.59 4.21 -4.06
CA ASP A 314 52.43 4.61 -2.66
C ASP A 314 50.98 4.42 -2.19
N MET A 315 49.99 4.83 -2.99
CA MET A 315 48.57 4.63 -2.66
C MET A 315 48.21 3.14 -2.50
N VAL A 316 48.79 2.28 -3.33
CA VAL A 316 48.57 0.83 -3.23
C VAL A 316 49.38 0.21 -2.09
N SER A 317 50.61 0.69 -1.83
CA SER A 317 51.43 0.23 -0.70
C SER A 317 50.79 0.57 0.64
N ASP A 318 50.19 1.76 0.78
CA ASP A 318 49.40 2.14 1.96
C ASP A 318 48.22 1.19 2.18
N SER A 319 47.55 0.77 1.10
CA SER A 319 46.44 -0.18 1.16
C SER A 319 46.88 -1.59 1.55
N ILE A 320 48.05 -2.03 1.08
CA ILE A 320 48.64 -3.33 1.44
C ILE A 320 49.12 -3.33 2.89
N VAL A 321 49.76 -2.26 3.35
CA VAL A 321 50.15 -2.09 4.76
C VAL A 321 48.92 -2.12 5.65
N ALA A 322 47.84 -1.41 5.27
CA ALA A 322 46.58 -1.46 6.00
C ALA A 322 45.98 -2.88 6.03
N LEU A 323 46.06 -3.65 4.94
CA LEU A 323 45.59 -5.03 4.89
C LEU A 323 46.42 -5.94 5.82
N VAL A 324 47.76 -5.84 5.77
CA VAL A 324 48.68 -6.62 6.61
C VAL A 324 48.48 -6.30 8.10
N LEU A 325 48.28 -5.02 8.44
CA LEU A 325 47.95 -4.59 9.81
C LEU A 325 46.55 -5.06 10.26
N ASN A 326 45.61 -5.20 9.32
CA ASN A 326 44.26 -5.67 9.59
C ASN A 326 44.10 -7.20 9.53
N ILE A 327 45.15 -7.96 9.19
CA ILE A 327 45.19 -9.41 9.40
C ILE A 327 45.30 -9.66 10.91
N SER A 328 44.17 -9.49 11.59
CA SER A 328 43.99 -9.86 12.98
C SER A 328 43.85 -11.39 13.05
N ARG A 329 44.58 -12.05 13.95
CA ARG A 329 44.40 -13.48 14.26
C ARG A 329 43.09 -13.79 15.01
N GLU A 330 42.17 -12.84 15.16
CA GLU A 330 40.91 -13.01 15.88
C GLU A 330 39.69 -12.82 14.99
N MET A 331 38.73 -13.76 15.07
CA MET A 331 37.41 -13.67 14.44
C MET A 331 36.59 -12.50 15.02
N PRO A 332 35.69 -11.88 14.24
CA PRO A 332 34.96 -10.71 14.71
C PRO A 332 34.03 -11.05 15.87
N LYS A 333 34.13 -10.30 16.98
CA LYS A 333 33.12 -10.30 18.04
C LYS A 333 32.02 -9.28 17.72
N VAL A 334 30.79 -9.70 17.99
CA VAL A 334 29.57 -8.87 17.93
C VAL A 334 29.68 -7.74 18.95
N VAL A 335 29.42 -6.51 18.53
CA VAL A 335 29.20 -5.36 19.41
C VAL A 335 27.71 -5.05 19.44
N VAL A 336 27.15 -4.93 20.65
CA VAL A 336 25.81 -4.39 20.88
C VAL A 336 25.96 -2.88 21.04
N GLU A 337 25.33 -2.10 20.17
CA GLU A 337 25.19 -0.66 20.37
C GLU A 337 23.98 -0.37 21.26
N SER A 338 24.19 0.42 22.31
CA SER A 338 23.13 1.05 23.09
C SER A 338 22.83 2.44 22.52
N GLU A 339 21.58 2.67 22.14
CA GLU A 339 21.12 3.99 21.69
C GLU A 339 20.96 4.96 22.87
N ALA A 340 21.73 6.05 22.86
CA ALA A 340 21.52 7.19 23.74
C ALA A 340 20.43 8.12 23.18
N MET A 341 19.60 8.69 24.08
CA MET A 341 18.60 9.70 23.76
C MET A 341 19.24 10.92 23.09
N LYS A 342 18.68 11.32 21.95
CA LYS A 342 19.16 12.42 21.10
C LYS A 342 18.27 13.65 21.20
N SER A 343 18.89 14.82 21.22
CA SER A 343 18.29 16.15 21.42
C SER A 343 17.38 16.60 20.27
N GLU A 344 16.43 17.49 20.58
CA GLU A 344 15.37 18.00 19.68
C GLU A 344 15.88 18.55 18.31
N GLU A 345 17.12 19.02 18.23
CA GLU A 345 17.72 19.55 16.99
C GLU A 345 18.07 18.46 15.94
N GLU A 346 18.31 17.21 16.35
CA GLU A 346 18.51 16.07 15.41
C GLU A 346 17.19 15.55 14.82
N SER A 347 16.06 15.79 15.50
CA SER A 347 14.73 15.35 15.05
C SER A 347 14.27 16.12 13.80
N GLY A 348 14.55 17.42 13.72
CA GLY A 348 14.22 18.28 12.58
C GLY A 348 14.97 17.87 11.30
N LYS A 349 16.28 17.58 11.41
CA LYS A 349 17.09 17.13 10.26
C LYS A 349 16.70 15.72 9.77
N LYS A 350 16.25 14.84 10.66
CA LYS A 350 15.70 13.52 10.26
C LYS A 350 14.35 13.66 9.56
N ALA A 351 13.45 14.51 10.07
CA ALA A 351 12.17 14.80 9.45
C ALA A 351 12.34 15.32 8.02
N GLU A 352 13.27 16.26 7.79
CA GLU A 352 13.54 16.77 6.44
C GLU A 352 14.08 15.72 5.47
N LYS A 353 14.93 14.79 5.94
CA LYS A 353 15.42 13.68 5.12
C LYS A 353 14.29 12.72 4.74
N VAL A 354 13.37 12.44 5.66
CA VAL A 354 12.18 11.61 5.41
C VAL A 354 11.25 12.28 4.41
N ILE A 355 10.98 13.58 4.55
CA ILE A 355 10.16 14.35 3.61
C ILE A 355 10.75 14.29 2.20
N ASN A 356 12.07 14.47 2.06
CA ASN A 356 12.73 14.39 0.77
C ASN A 356 12.64 12.99 0.14
N ALA A 357 12.86 11.94 0.92
CA ALA A 357 12.77 10.56 0.45
C ALA A 357 11.34 10.19 -0.01
N LEU A 358 10.32 10.65 0.69
CA LEU A 358 8.92 10.44 0.32
C LEU A 358 8.54 11.18 -0.97
N LEU A 359 9.06 12.40 -1.17
CA LEU A 359 8.86 13.14 -2.42
C LEU A 359 9.55 12.44 -3.61
N VAL A 360 10.77 11.94 -3.42
CA VAL A 360 11.48 11.10 -4.42
C VAL A 360 10.65 9.86 -4.74
N SER A 361 10.06 9.19 -3.75
CA SER A 361 9.24 8.01 -3.99
C SER A 361 7.96 8.30 -4.77
N LEU A 362 7.34 9.48 -4.58
CA LEU A 362 6.08 9.84 -5.23
C LEU A 362 6.25 10.37 -6.65
N PHE A 363 7.36 11.04 -6.93
CA PHE A 363 7.56 11.78 -8.17
C PHE A 363 8.80 11.33 -8.96
N GLY A 364 9.61 10.42 -8.42
CA GLY A 364 10.79 9.86 -9.07
C GLY A 364 11.99 10.80 -9.03
N ASP A 365 12.00 11.85 -9.86
CA ASP A 365 13.14 12.76 -10.01
C ASP A 365 12.95 14.04 -9.19
N VAL A 366 13.55 14.07 -8.00
CA VAL A 366 13.54 15.22 -7.08
C VAL A 366 14.97 15.59 -6.70
N LYS A 367 15.39 16.81 -7.03
CA LYS A 367 16.76 17.32 -6.78
C LYS A 367 16.74 18.65 -6.06
N LEU A 368 17.82 18.97 -5.34
CA LEU A 368 18.01 20.29 -4.77
C LEU A 368 18.49 21.25 -5.86
N GLY A 369 17.76 22.33 -6.11
CA GLY A 369 18.16 23.38 -7.06
C GLY A 369 19.10 24.41 -6.43
N GLU A 370 19.77 25.19 -7.27
CA GLU A 370 20.75 26.22 -6.86
C GLU A 370 20.15 27.31 -5.95
N ASN A 371 18.83 27.53 -6.01
CA ASN A 371 18.11 28.53 -5.22
C ASN A 371 17.57 27.98 -3.88
N GLY A 372 18.00 26.78 -3.45
CA GLY A 372 17.53 26.14 -2.22
C GLY A 372 16.13 25.51 -2.29
N LYS A 373 15.42 25.68 -3.41
CA LYS A 373 14.13 25.02 -3.71
C LYS A 373 14.34 23.59 -4.23
N LEU A 374 13.42 22.67 -3.93
CA LEU A 374 13.39 21.34 -4.56
C LEU A 374 12.84 21.44 -5.98
N VAL A 375 13.55 20.84 -6.92
CA VAL A 375 13.17 20.72 -8.32
C VAL A 375 12.61 19.31 -8.53
N ILE A 376 11.34 19.22 -8.86
CA ILE A 376 10.60 17.97 -9.09
C ILE A 376 10.30 17.87 -10.57
N LYS A 377 10.74 16.78 -11.22
CA LYS A 377 10.51 16.53 -12.65
C LYS A 377 9.65 15.30 -12.86
N VAL A 378 8.55 15.47 -13.57
CA VAL A 378 7.62 14.38 -13.95
C VAL A 378 7.29 14.55 -15.42
N ASP A 379 7.62 13.55 -16.24
CA ASP A 379 7.32 13.51 -17.68
C ASP A 379 7.77 14.77 -18.45
N GLY A 380 8.93 15.33 -18.06
CA GLY A 380 9.50 16.54 -18.68
C GLY A 380 8.96 17.87 -18.15
N ILE A 381 7.96 17.86 -17.27
CA ILE A 381 7.39 19.04 -16.61
C ILE A 381 8.10 19.26 -15.28
N VAL A 382 8.42 20.52 -14.97
CA VAL A 382 9.20 20.90 -13.78
C VAL A 382 8.36 21.69 -12.79
N ALA A 383 8.45 21.34 -11.51
CA ALA A 383 7.91 22.11 -10.39
C ALA A 383 9.01 22.45 -9.37
N HIS A 384 8.98 23.67 -8.84
CA HIS A 384 9.90 24.18 -7.84
C HIS A 384 9.16 24.35 -6.52
N LEU A 385 9.54 23.58 -5.51
CA LEU A 385 8.97 23.60 -4.16
C LEU A 385 9.91 24.32 -3.20
N ASP A 386 9.39 25.37 -2.55
CA ASP A 386 10.05 26.03 -1.43
C ASP A 386 9.69 25.32 -0.11
N LYS A 387 10.71 24.79 0.57
CA LYS A 387 10.53 24.01 1.79
C LYS A 387 10.06 24.84 2.98
N GLN A 388 10.40 26.13 3.03
CA GLN A 388 10.19 26.97 4.20
C GLN A 388 8.74 27.44 4.32
N ASN A 389 8.12 27.81 3.20
CA ASN A 389 6.75 28.31 3.15
C ASN A 389 5.77 27.33 2.48
N GLY A 390 6.27 26.27 1.84
CA GLY A 390 5.46 25.28 1.12
C GLY A 390 4.90 25.76 -0.21
N ASP A 391 5.41 26.87 -0.75
CA ASP A 391 4.96 27.40 -2.03
C ASP A 391 5.57 26.64 -3.22
N ILE A 392 4.82 26.57 -4.31
CA ILE A 392 5.15 25.75 -5.48
C ILE A 392 4.96 26.55 -6.76
N GLU A 393 6.04 26.65 -7.53
CA GLU A 393 6.10 27.29 -8.83
C GLU A 393 6.18 26.22 -9.93
N SER A 394 5.24 26.24 -10.87
CA SER A 394 5.19 25.32 -12.02
C SER A 394 4.34 25.96 -13.11
N GLU A 395 4.75 25.82 -14.36
CA GLU A 395 3.97 26.26 -15.54
C GLU A 395 2.74 25.38 -15.75
N ASN A 396 2.73 24.17 -15.20
CA ASN A 396 1.60 23.26 -15.22
C ASN A 396 0.82 23.31 -13.89
N GLN A 397 -0.43 23.78 -13.97
CA GLN A 397 -1.32 23.93 -12.82
C GLN A 397 -1.68 22.58 -12.17
N GLY A 398 -1.79 21.50 -12.95
CA GLY A 398 -2.12 20.17 -12.45
C GLY A 398 -0.96 19.54 -11.65
N LEU A 399 0.27 19.68 -12.13
CA LEU A 399 1.45 19.24 -11.38
C LEU A 399 1.62 20.07 -10.09
N LYS A 400 1.39 21.39 -10.17
CA LYS A 400 1.44 22.31 -9.01
C LYS A 400 0.53 21.84 -7.88
N GLU A 401 -0.74 21.55 -8.17
CA GLU A 401 -1.70 21.11 -7.15
C GLU A 401 -1.42 19.69 -6.62
N ARG A 402 -0.91 18.79 -7.48
CA ARG A 402 -0.49 17.45 -7.06
C ARG A 402 0.69 17.49 -6.08
N VAL A 403 1.72 18.25 -6.40
CA VAL A 403 2.88 18.41 -5.51
C VAL A 403 2.47 19.14 -4.23
N ARG A 404 1.60 20.16 -4.30
CA ARG A 404 1.08 20.88 -3.12
C ARG A 404 0.36 19.95 -2.16
N THR A 405 -0.56 19.16 -2.70
CA THR A 405 -1.36 18.21 -1.92
C THR A 405 -0.47 17.13 -1.30
N ALA A 406 0.49 16.59 -2.05
CA ALA A 406 1.43 15.60 -1.56
C ALA A 406 2.33 16.17 -0.45
N TYR A 407 2.89 17.36 -0.64
CA TYR A 407 3.78 18.00 0.32
C TYR A 407 3.06 18.31 1.64
N MET A 408 1.84 18.86 1.58
CA MET A 408 1.03 19.13 2.78
C MET A 408 0.71 17.85 3.56
N ARG A 409 0.33 16.77 2.87
CA ARG A 409 0.05 15.48 3.50
C ARG A 409 1.28 14.88 4.18
N ILE A 410 2.43 14.94 3.52
CA ILE A 410 3.70 14.46 4.07
C ILE A 410 4.10 15.30 5.29
N GLN A 411 4.01 16.63 5.21
CA GLN A 411 4.29 17.49 6.36
C GLN A 411 3.36 17.22 7.55
N CYS A 412 2.06 17.02 7.31
CA CYS A 412 1.12 16.65 8.35
C CYS A 412 1.43 15.30 8.99
N ALA A 413 1.92 14.32 8.20
CA ALA A 413 2.26 12.99 8.68
C ALA A 413 3.58 12.93 9.46
N VAL A 414 4.53 13.83 9.15
CA VAL A 414 5.87 13.87 9.76
C VAL A 414 5.92 14.81 10.98
N LYS A 415 4.91 15.67 11.19
CA LYS A 415 4.79 16.47 12.42
C LYS A 415 4.50 15.56 13.62
N PRO A 416 5.25 15.66 14.74
CA PRO A 416 4.94 14.93 15.95
C PRO A 416 3.53 15.28 16.42
N ILE A 417 2.73 14.27 16.76
CA ILE A 417 1.45 14.46 17.44
C ILE A 417 1.78 15.00 18.83
N PRO A 418 1.31 16.20 19.24
CA PRO A 418 1.56 16.70 20.57
C PRO A 418 0.85 15.79 21.57
N LEU A 419 1.62 15.08 22.40
CA LEU A 419 1.11 14.38 23.56
C LEU A 419 0.86 15.43 24.66
N SER A 420 -0.28 16.11 24.61
CA SER A 420 -0.75 16.86 25.78
C SER A 420 -1.33 15.86 26.79
N ALA A 421 -0.52 15.49 27.78
CA ALA A 421 -1.03 15.06 29.08
C ALA A 421 -1.43 16.33 29.84
N ASP A 422 -2.73 16.63 29.86
CA ASP A 422 -3.38 17.41 30.90
C ASP A 422 -4.89 17.22 30.80
N LYS A 423 -5.41 16.29 31.62
CA LYS A 423 -6.58 16.46 32.48
C LYS A 423 -6.74 15.29 33.42
#